data_AF-A0A0D2J6Y2-F1
#
_entry.id   AF-A0A0D2J6Y2-F1
#
_cell.length_a   1.000
_cell.length_b   1.000
_cell.length_c   1.000
_cell.angle_alpha   90.00
_cell.angle_beta   90.00
_cell.angle_gamma   90.00
#
_symmetry.space_group_name_H-M   'P 1'
#
loop_
_entity.id
_entity.type
_entity.pdbx_description
1 polymer ?
#
loop_
_entity_poly.entity_id
_entity_poly.type
_entity_poly.pdbx_seq_one_letter_code
_entity_poly.pdbx_strand_id
1 'polypeptide(L)'
;MEREKLTLKAWVCLAFCLLATGLQLNWLYHHGLEGAWRLRLVVALVGGWVLPWLFFRLRELIKGYKPGRALPPLGWLVKSRISRLVFLGILICAVGQGAFYCFSGKTTLQDERLLVGAPYYLWYPANFREGFLRDKLSPPQKPVLGLYNSTDRKTAEQHIAWCSSHGIDFLALDWWPSRQKQNSAIEKAFLKAKNIADVKFCIFYETWDLAWDPKVGATVFDNKTAEFLEKDVLGLAERFFDHPQYLTVNGRPVLFFYLTRTLWGDYAPAFKSLREKLKQKGYDAFFIADEVYYQTLSAQDPLQKPTPPLPLADDPQLNRINLFDAIYAYNMYLSGVGHHMGYGGKSAFLGDVKRVYRIYQKACSEDKYFVPGIIPGYNERGPRLKANHHAIPRRWLPDQGEGSFLKEMISRVGLPFTDPKLNMLMITSFNEWNEDTAIEPVAAAPATTKDQSGSGHAYTQGYAYAGFDATYLEVVRDRLHSIWGRVLTKNGGPKAGIPVYATDWWGFKVLKTHTDSQGYYTFSRLNMPPGEYRVTPAMGESRWLTLESNAPAARLDLKAD
;
A
#
# COMPACT_ATOMS: atom_id res chain seq x y z
N MET A 1 28.93 -53.22 -13.44
CA MET A 1 29.53 -51.93 -13.02
C MET A 1 28.66 -50.69 -13.28
N GLU A 2 28.42 -50.22 -14.51
CA GLU A 2 27.63 -48.97 -14.70
C GLU A 2 26.14 -49.11 -14.29
N ARG A 3 25.47 -50.22 -14.64
CA ARG A 3 24.09 -50.49 -14.20
C ARG A 3 23.95 -50.62 -12.68
N GLU A 4 24.96 -51.16 -11.99
CA GLU A 4 24.99 -51.31 -10.52
C GLU A 4 25.21 -49.97 -9.82
N LYS A 5 26.05 -49.08 -10.39
CA LYS A 5 26.22 -47.71 -9.89
C LYS A 5 24.95 -46.88 -10.05
N LEU A 6 24.20 -47.07 -11.15
CA LEU A 6 22.90 -46.41 -11.35
C LEU A 6 21.84 -46.89 -10.36
N THR A 7 21.79 -48.19 -10.05
CA THR A 7 20.83 -48.73 -9.06
C THR A 7 21.14 -48.26 -7.66
N LEU A 8 22.42 -48.22 -7.26
CA LEU A 8 22.82 -47.72 -5.94
C LEU A 8 22.50 -46.22 -5.78
N LYS A 9 22.75 -45.38 -6.81
CA LYS A 9 22.37 -43.96 -6.81
C LYS A 9 20.85 -43.76 -6.68
N ALA A 10 20.05 -44.56 -7.39
CA ALA A 10 18.59 -44.50 -7.27
C ALA A 10 18.10 -44.87 -5.86
N TRP A 11 18.72 -45.87 -5.22
CA TRP A 11 18.41 -46.25 -3.84
C TRP A 11 18.80 -45.17 -2.82
N VAL A 12 19.94 -44.51 -3.00
CA VAL A 12 20.37 -43.39 -2.14
C VAL A 12 19.44 -42.19 -2.31
N CYS A 13 19.05 -41.83 -3.54
CA CYS A 13 18.07 -40.76 -3.79
C CYS A 13 16.71 -41.07 -3.16
N LEU A 14 16.21 -42.30 -3.28
CA LEU A 14 14.95 -42.71 -2.66
C LEU A 14 15.01 -42.62 -1.13
N ALA A 15 16.12 -43.04 -0.52
CA ALA A 15 16.33 -42.94 0.93
C ALA A 15 16.35 -41.47 1.40
N PHE A 16 17.01 -40.57 0.66
CA PHE A 16 17.03 -39.13 0.96
C PHE A 16 15.64 -38.49 0.84
N CYS A 17 14.88 -38.83 -0.21
CA CYS A 17 13.51 -38.32 -0.37
C CYS A 17 12.60 -38.78 0.77
N LEU A 18 12.71 -40.04 1.20
CA LEU A 18 11.91 -40.57 2.32
C LEU A 18 12.29 -39.91 3.66
N LEU A 19 13.58 -39.64 3.89
CA LEU A 19 14.06 -38.93 5.08
C LEU A 19 13.59 -37.47 5.11
N ALA A 20 13.68 -36.75 3.99
CA ALA A 20 13.22 -35.37 3.89
C ALA A 20 11.70 -35.26 4.10
N THR A 21 10.93 -36.21 3.53
CA THR A 21 9.48 -36.26 3.71
C THR A 21 9.10 -36.59 5.16
N GLY A 22 9.82 -37.50 5.82
CA GLY A 22 9.63 -37.82 7.23
C GLY A 22 9.90 -36.63 8.16
N LEU A 23 10.96 -35.86 7.91
CA LEU A 23 11.29 -34.66 8.68
C LEU A 23 10.24 -33.54 8.51
N GLN A 24 9.73 -33.33 7.29
CA GLN A 24 8.68 -32.34 7.01
C GLN A 24 7.33 -32.71 7.65
N LEU A 25 6.93 -34.00 7.61
CA LEU A 25 5.70 -34.46 8.25
C LEU A 25 5.77 -34.37 9.78
N ASN A 26 6.95 -34.60 10.36
CA ASN A 26 7.17 -34.44 11.80
C ASN A 26 7.14 -32.95 12.22
N TRP A 27 7.66 -32.06 11.38
CA TRP A 27 7.56 -30.60 11.58
C TRP A 27 6.10 -30.12 11.57
N LEU A 28 5.30 -30.60 10.59
CA LEU A 28 3.87 -30.29 10.48
C LEU A 28 3.04 -30.85 11.65
N TYR A 29 3.40 -32.01 12.20
CA TYR A 29 2.73 -32.60 13.36
C TYR A 29 2.92 -31.76 14.64
N HIS A 30 4.12 -31.19 14.83
CA HIS A 30 4.46 -30.41 16.03
C HIS A 30 4.05 -28.94 15.98
N HIS A 31 3.79 -28.36 14.80
CA HIS A 31 3.49 -26.92 14.64
C HIS A 31 2.01 -26.58 14.37
N GLY A 32 1.10 -27.51 14.66
CA GLY A 32 -0.31 -27.21 15.00
C GLY A 32 -1.10 -26.33 14.03
N LEU A 33 -1.66 -26.92 12.97
CA LEU A 33 -2.83 -26.35 12.29
C LEU A 33 -4.10 -26.93 12.94
N GLU A 34 -4.88 -26.10 13.62
CA GLU A 34 -6.19 -26.47 14.13
C GLU A 34 -7.12 -26.85 12.97
N GLY A 35 -7.77 -28.02 13.08
CA GLY A 35 -8.83 -28.46 12.15
C GLY A 35 -8.55 -29.72 11.31
N ALA A 36 -7.32 -30.24 11.26
CA ALA A 36 -6.96 -31.31 10.33
C ALA A 36 -6.84 -32.72 10.96
N TRP A 37 -7.91 -33.26 11.55
CA TRP A 37 -7.93 -34.63 12.10
C TRP A 37 -7.59 -35.70 11.06
N ARG A 38 -7.95 -35.49 9.79
CA ARG A 38 -7.62 -36.40 8.68
C ARG A 38 -6.12 -36.42 8.36
N LEU A 39 -5.41 -35.31 8.57
CA LEU A 39 -3.96 -35.21 8.31
C LEU A 39 -3.16 -35.95 9.39
N ARG A 40 -3.60 -35.89 10.66
CA ARG A 40 -2.99 -36.65 11.76
C ARG A 40 -3.06 -38.16 11.53
N LEU A 41 -4.16 -38.66 10.96
CA LEU A 41 -4.34 -40.08 10.64
C LEU A 41 -3.37 -40.53 9.52
N VAL A 42 -3.21 -39.72 8.47
CA VAL A 42 -2.28 -39.99 7.36
C VAL A 42 -0.82 -39.95 7.83
N VAL A 43 -0.46 -38.96 8.65
CA VAL A 43 0.87 -38.85 9.26
C VAL A 43 1.16 -40.03 10.18
N ALA A 44 0.20 -40.47 10.99
CA ALA A 44 0.36 -41.64 11.85
C ALA A 44 0.51 -42.96 11.07
N LEU A 45 -0.23 -43.14 9.98
CA LEU A 45 -0.15 -44.34 9.14
C LEU A 45 1.17 -44.40 8.34
N VAL A 46 1.56 -43.28 7.71
CA VAL A 46 2.78 -43.22 6.87
C VAL A 46 4.04 -43.15 7.72
N GLY A 47 4.04 -42.33 8.77
CA GLY A 47 5.16 -42.14 9.70
C GLY A 47 5.37 -43.30 10.66
N GLY A 48 4.29 -43.90 11.19
CA GLY A 48 4.36 -44.92 12.23
C GLY A 48 4.56 -46.35 11.73
N TRP A 49 4.07 -46.69 10.52
CA TRP A 49 4.05 -48.08 10.04
C TRP A 49 4.80 -48.29 8.74
N VAL A 50 4.64 -47.39 7.76
CA VAL A 50 5.19 -47.58 6.41
C VAL A 50 6.68 -47.29 6.35
N LEU A 51 7.12 -46.14 6.90
CA LEU A 51 8.52 -45.73 6.87
C LEU A 51 9.44 -46.66 7.69
N PRO A 52 9.11 -47.06 8.95
CA PRO A 52 9.93 -47.99 9.71
C PRO A 52 10.04 -49.37 9.05
N TRP A 53 8.96 -49.87 8.44
CA TRP A 53 8.96 -51.13 7.71
C TRP A 53 9.85 -51.08 6.46
N LEU A 54 9.79 -49.99 5.69
CA LEU A 54 10.66 -49.76 4.53
C LEU A 54 12.14 -49.68 4.96
N PHE A 55 12.43 -48.97 6.05
CA PHE A 55 13.78 -48.84 6.58
C PHE A 55 14.34 -50.18 7.06
N PHE A 56 13.51 -51.00 7.73
CA PHE A 56 13.88 -52.36 8.13
C PHE A 56 14.19 -53.25 6.92
N ARG A 57 13.37 -53.21 5.87
CA ARG A 57 13.60 -54.00 4.64
C ARG A 57 14.82 -53.55 3.85
N LEU A 58 15.07 -52.24 3.77
CA LEU A 58 16.29 -51.67 3.19
C LEU A 58 17.54 -52.09 3.96
N ARG A 59 17.48 -52.10 5.30
CA ARG A 59 18.57 -52.52 6.18
C ARG A 59 18.91 -54.01 6.00
N GLU A 60 17.91 -54.88 5.89
CA GLU A 60 18.11 -56.31 5.61
C GLU A 60 18.72 -56.56 4.22
N LEU A 61 18.30 -55.81 3.20
CA LEU A 61 18.87 -55.84 1.85
C LEU A 61 20.34 -55.41 1.82
N ILE A 62 20.71 -54.40 2.61
CA ILE A 62 22.09 -53.91 2.72
C ILE A 62 22.96 -54.90 3.50
N LYS A 63 22.45 -55.50 4.58
CA LYS A 63 23.19 -56.51 5.38
C LYS A 63 23.45 -57.82 4.63
N GLY A 64 22.58 -58.20 3.70
CA GLY A 64 22.72 -59.42 2.89
C GLY A 64 23.60 -59.27 1.63
N TYR A 65 24.13 -58.07 1.35
CA TYR A 65 24.86 -57.80 0.11
C TYR A 65 26.28 -58.37 0.14
N LYS A 66 26.60 -59.27 -0.80
CA LYS A 66 27.97 -59.73 -1.09
C LYS A 66 28.43 -59.18 -2.45
N PRO A 67 29.68 -58.70 -2.60
CA PRO A 67 30.18 -58.20 -3.88
C PRO A 67 30.09 -59.28 -4.97
N GLY A 68 29.47 -58.97 -6.11
CA GLY A 68 29.35 -59.87 -7.26
C GLY A 68 27.98 -60.54 -7.48
N ARG A 69 26.96 -60.28 -6.64
CA ARG A 69 25.55 -60.64 -6.94
C ARG A 69 24.74 -59.41 -7.35
N ALA A 70 24.04 -59.51 -8.48
CA ALA A 70 23.14 -58.46 -8.96
C ALA A 70 21.94 -58.27 -7.99
N LEU A 71 21.64 -57.02 -7.66
CA LEU A 71 20.43 -56.65 -6.93
C LEU A 71 19.18 -56.98 -7.77
N PRO A 72 18.06 -57.41 -7.16
CA PRO A 72 16.83 -57.65 -7.90
C PRO A 72 16.33 -56.36 -8.56
N PRO A 73 15.74 -56.43 -9.77
CA PRO A 73 15.22 -55.26 -10.46
C PRO A 73 14.07 -54.60 -9.67
N LEU A 74 13.97 -53.27 -9.75
CA LEU A 74 13.01 -52.44 -9.00
C LEU A 74 11.55 -52.95 -9.12
N GLY A 75 11.21 -53.61 -10.23
CA GLY A 75 9.90 -54.21 -10.47
C GLY A 75 9.49 -55.33 -9.50
N TRP A 76 10.42 -55.92 -8.75
CA TRP A 76 10.11 -56.95 -7.74
C TRP A 76 9.35 -56.38 -6.53
N LEU A 77 9.55 -55.10 -6.22
CA LEU A 77 8.81 -54.40 -5.17
C LEU A 77 7.38 -54.02 -5.58
N VAL A 78 7.02 -54.09 -6.86
CA VAL A 78 5.77 -53.53 -7.42
C VAL A 78 4.59 -54.52 -7.39
N LYS A 79 4.82 -55.82 -7.10
CA LYS A 79 3.74 -56.83 -7.08
C LYS A 79 2.95 -56.93 -5.76
N SER A 80 3.37 -56.25 -4.69
CA SER A 80 2.69 -56.36 -3.39
C SER A 80 1.54 -55.34 -3.25
N ARG A 81 0.47 -55.71 -2.51
CA ARG A 81 -0.61 -54.77 -2.14
C ARG A 81 -0.06 -53.49 -1.46
N ILE A 82 1.08 -53.57 -0.81
CA ILE A 82 1.74 -52.47 -0.07
C ILE A 82 2.31 -51.42 -1.03
N SER A 83 2.94 -51.83 -2.14
CA SER A 83 3.48 -50.92 -3.17
C SER A 83 2.40 -50.08 -3.86
N ARG A 84 1.18 -50.63 -4.04
CA ARG A 84 0.04 -49.87 -4.56
C ARG A 84 -0.47 -48.84 -3.56
N LEU A 85 -0.47 -49.16 -2.26
CA LEU A 85 -0.85 -48.22 -1.20
C LEU A 85 0.17 -47.09 -1.03
N VAL A 86 1.47 -47.37 -1.20
CA VAL A 86 2.52 -46.33 -1.17
C VAL A 86 2.43 -45.41 -2.37
N PHE A 87 2.23 -45.95 -3.59
CA PHE A 87 2.02 -45.13 -4.78
C PHE A 87 0.73 -44.30 -4.69
N LEU A 88 -0.36 -44.89 -4.17
CA LEU A 88 -1.62 -44.18 -3.94
C LEU A 88 -1.45 -43.08 -2.88
N GLY A 89 -0.68 -43.32 -1.82
CA GLY A 89 -0.36 -42.32 -0.80
C GLY A 89 0.48 -41.16 -1.34
N ILE A 90 1.48 -41.43 -2.19
CA ILE A 90 2.28 -40.39 -2.86
C ILE A 90 1.42 -39.60 -3.85
N LEU A 91 0.55 -40.27 -4.60
CA LEU A 91 -0.36 -39.61 -5.54
C LEU A 91 -1.40 -38.75 -4.80
N ILE A 92 -1.95 -39.21 -3.68
CA ILE A 92 -2.88 -38.44 -2.84
C ILE A 92 -2.16 -37.25 -2.18
N CYS A 93 -0.90 -37.40 -1.76
CA CYS A 93 -0.11 -36.28 -1.26
C CYS A 93 0.25 -35.27 -2.36
N ALA A 94 0.58 -35.73 -3.57
CA ALA A 94 0.92 -34.85 -4.70
C ALA A 94 -0.32 -34.11 -5.24
N VAL A 95 -1.47 -34.81 -5.36
CA VAL A 95 -2.76 -34.21 -5.73
C VAL A 95 -3.29 -33.32 -4.61
N GLY A 96 -3.07 -33.70 -3.35
CA GLY A 96 -3.39 -32.89 -2.17
C GLY A 96 -2.56 -31.61 -2.10
N GLN A 97 -1.25 -31.66 -2.41
CA GLN A 97 -0.38 -30.48 -2.50
C GLN A 97 -0.75 -29.60 -3.70
N GLY A 98 -1.03 -30.18 -4.86
CA GLY A 98 -1.48 -29.44 -6.04
C GLY A 98 -2.85 -28.77 -5.85
N ALA A 99 -3.79 -29.45 -5.18
CA ALA A 99 -5.09 -28.87 -4.83
C ALA A 99 -4.97 -27.81 -3.73
N PHE A 100 -4.10 -27.98 -2.72
CA PHE A 100 -3.93 -26.98 -1.65
C PHE A 100 -3.18 -25.72 -2.12
N TYR A 101 -2.25 -25.85 -3.08
CA TYR A 101 -1.64 -24.71 -3.77
C TYR A 101 -2.63 -24.01 -4.70
N CYS A 102 -3.51 -24.75 -5.38
CA CYS A 102 -4.57 -24.15 -6.21
C CYS A 102 -5.72 -23.51 -5.41
N PHE A 103 -5.93 -23.88 -4.14
CA PHE A 103 -7.05 -23.38 -3.32
C PHE A 103 -6.68 -22.33 -2.25
N SER A 104 -5.40 -21.96 -2.11
CA SER A 104 -4.98 -20.94 -1.12
C SER A 104 -4.38 -19.66 -1.70
N GLY A 105 -4.28 -19.56 -3.04
CA GLY A 105 -3.94 -18.31 -3.70
C GLY A 105 -5.11 -17.34 -3.57
N LYS A 106 -5.10 -16.48 -2.54
CA LYS A 106 -5.90 -15.26 -2.56
C LYS A 106 -5.53 -14.51 -3.83
N THR A 107 -6.43 -14.48 -4.81
CA THR A 107 -6.25 -13.70 -6.04
C THR A 107 -6.02 -12.25 -5.63
N THR A 108 -4.79 -11.77 -5.78
CA THR A 108 -4.46 -10.36 -5.52
C THR A 108 -5.15 -9.54 -6.61
N LEU A 109 -5.86 -8.46 -6.24
CA LEU A 109 -6.59 -7.59 -7.17
C LEU A 109 -5.69 -6.64 -7.96
N GLN A 110 -4.41 -6.69 -7.70
CA GLN A 110 -3.41 -5.88 -8.37
C GLN A 110 -2.13 -6.72 -8.46
N ASP A 111 -1.16 -6.30 -9.26
CA ASP A 111 0.16 -6.93 -9.20
C ASP A 111 0.68 -6.97 -7.76
N GLU A 112 1.70 -7.79 -7.49
CA GLU A 112 2.25 -7.87 -6.13
C GLU A 112 2.74 -6.49 -5.63
N ARG A 113 2.97 -5.51 -6.51
CA ARG A 113 3.53 -4.19 -6.19
C ARG A 113 2.65 -3.40 -5.21
N LEU A 114 3.29 -2.85 -4.19
CA LEU A 114 2.70 -1.80 -3.34
C LEU A 114 2.48 -0.53 -4.16
N LEU A 115 1.23 -0.08 -4.27
CA LEU A 115 0.85 1.26 -4.70
C LEU A 115 0.95 2.25 -3.54
N VAL A 116 1.76 3.29 -3.74
CA VAL A 116 1.92 4.41 -2.82
C VAL A 116 1.26 5.64 -3.45
N GLY A 117 0.19 6.13 -2.83
CA GLY A 117 -0.54 7.30 -3.29
C GLY A 117 -0.46 8.48 -2.33
N ALA A 118 -0.77 9.67 -2.82
CA ALA A 118 -0.93 10.86 -1.99
C ALA A 118 -2.06 11.77 -2.53
N PRO A 119 -2.94 12.31 -1.67
CA PRO A 119 -3.81 13.43 -2.04
C PRO A 119 -2.97 14.62 -2.53
N TYR A 120 -3.43 15.27 -3.60
CA TYR A 120 -2.71 16.31 -4.33
C TYR A 120 -3.63 17.47 -4.69
N TYR A 121 -3.25 18.66 -4.25
CA TYR A 121 -4.11 19.84 -4.29
C TYR A 121 -3.73 20.82 -5.39
N LEU A 122 -4.75 21.37 -6.05
CA LEU A 122 -4.64 22.20 -7.24
C LEU A 122 -5.10 23.65 -7.05
N TRP A 123 -5.35 24.05 -5.80
CA TRP A 123 -5.83 25.38 -5.42
C TRP A 123 -4.77 26.47 -5.26
N TYR A 124 -3.52 26.22 -5.67
CA TYR A 124 -2.46 27.21 -5.56
C TYR A 124 -2.50 28.20 -6.74
N PRO A 125 -2.35 29.51 -6.49
CA PRO A 125 -1.83 30.13 -5.28
C PRO A 125 -2.89 30.59 -4.26
N ALA A 126 -4.18 30.35 -4.49
CA ALA A 126 -5.25 30.88 -3.64
C ALA A 126 -5.10 30.37 -2.19
N ASN A 127 -4.85 29.08 -2.02
CA ASN A 127 -4.75 28.47 -0.69
C ASN A 127 -3.55 28.99 0.13
N PHE A 128 -2.43 29.34 -0.51
CA PHE A 128 -1.29 29.96 0.20
C PHE A 128 -1.67 31.26 0.92
N ARG A 129 -2.68 31.98 0.41
CA ARG A 129 -3.14 33.26 1.00
C ARG A 129 -3.99 33.08 2.25
N GLU A 130 -4.57 31.91 2.45
CA GLU A 130 -5.23 31.56 3.71
C GLU A 130 -4.22 31.41 4.86
N GLY A 131 -2.95 31.17 4.51
CA GLY A 131 -1.84 31.02 5.43
C GLY A 131 -1.52 29.56 5.72
N PHE A 132 -0.25 29.30 6.01
CA PHE A 132 0.25 27.98 6.38
C PHE A 132 1.34 28.13 7.44
N LEU A 133 1.54 27.10 8.26
CA LEU A 133 2.46 27.16 9.41
C LEU A 133 3.85 27.67 9.02
N ARG A 134 4.40 27.15 7.92
CA ARG A 134 5.80 27.37 7.53
C ARG A 134 6.10 28.83 7.17
N ASP A 135 5.12 29.56 6.66
CA ASP A 135 5.21 31.01 6.41
C ASP A 135 5.27 31.84 7.71
N LYS A 136 4.72 31.30 8.81
CA LYS A 136 4.65 31.98 10.11
C LYS A 136 5.88 31.77 10.98
N LEU A 137 6.81 30.91 10.57
CA LEU A 137 8.05 30.62 11.31
C LEU A 137 9.01 31.82 11.29
N SER A 138 9.97 31.79 12.21
CA SER A 138 11.08 32.75 12.28
C SER A 138 12.43 32.01 12.27
N PRO A 139 13.16 32.00 11.12
CA PRO A 139 12.77 32.54 9.82
C PRO A 139 11.68 31.69 9.12
N PRO A 140 10.92 32.27 8.15
CA PRO A 140 9.96 31.52 7.33
C PRO A 140 10.62 30.40 6.54
N GLN A 141 9.88 29.31 6.33
CA GLN A 141 10.28 28.18 5.49
C GLN A 141 9.29 28.07 4.33
N LYS A 142 9.79 28.04 3.09
CA LYS A 142 8.95 28.05 1.89
C LYS A 142 9.08 26.73 1.12
N PRO A 143 8.06 26.35 0.33
CA PRO A 143 8.23 25.30 -0.68
C PRO A 143 9.47 25.58 -1.54
N VAL A 144 10.17 24.53 -1.98
CA VAL A 144 11.34 24.69 -2.87
C VAL A 144 10.96 25.41 -4.17
N LEU A 145 9.73 25.22 -4.67
CA LEU A 145 9.21 25.93 -5.85
C LEU A 145 8.69 27.35 -5.53
N GLY A 146 8.82 27.80 -4.29
CA GLY A 146 8.20 29.03 -3.81
C GLY A 146 6.67 28.94 -3.78
N LEU A 147 6.01 30.09 -3.75
CA LEU A 147 4.53 30.16 -3.78
C LEU A 147 4.06 30.02 -5.24
N TYR A 148 4.01 28.78 -5.71
CA TYR A 148 3.72 28.44 -7.10
C TYR A 148 2.24 28.58 -7.46
N ASN A 149 1.96 28.45 -8.76
CA ASN A 149 0.61 28.38 -9.33
C ASN A 149 0.36 26.98 -9.89
N SER A 150 -0.73 26.33 -9.48
CA SER A 150 -1.09 24.98 -9.94
C SER A 150 -1.46 24.92 -11.43
N THR A 151 -1.67 26.06 -12.09
CA THR A 151 -1.85 26.16 -13.55
C THR A 151 -0.54 26.31 -14.33
N ASP A 152 0.61 26.39 -13.65
CA ASP A 152 1.91 26.30 -14.32
C ASP A 152 2.30 24.83 -14.54
N ARG A 153 2.48 24.47 -15.80
CA ARG A 153 2.94 23.13 -16.19
C ARG A 153 4.26 22.75 -15.53
N LYS A 154 5.20 23.70 -15.37
CA LYS A 154 6.53 23.39 -14.79
C LYS A 154 6.43 22.93 -13.34
N THR A 155 5.47 23.46 -12.59
CA THR A 155 5.14 22.99 -11.24
C THR A 155 4.74 21.51 -11.28
N ALA A 156 3.79 21.16 -12.16
CA ALA A 156 3.37 19.77 -12.30
C ALA A 156 4.50 18.85 -12.76
N GLU A 157 5.31 19.28 -13.74
CA GLU A 157 6.47 18.51 -14.21
C GLU A 157 7.45 18.18 -13.07
N GLN A 158 7.74 19.17 -12.22
CA GLN A 158 8.63 18.99 -11.09
C GLN A 158 8.03 18.11 -9.97
N HIS A 159 6.73 18.27 -9.68
CA HIS A 159 6.03 17.42 -8.73
C HIS A 159 6.00 15.96 -9.18
N ILE A 160 5.72 15.70 -10.45
CA ILE A 160 5.76 14.35 -11.04
C ILE A 160 7.18 13.77 -10.96
N ALA A 161 8.21 14.57 -11.26
CA ALA A 161 9.59 14.12 -11.16
C ALA A 161 9.98 13.72 -9.73
N TRP A 162 9.53 14.48 -8.74
CA TRP A 162 9.71 14.15 -7.32
C TRP A 162 8.98 12.86 -6.93
N CYS A 163 7.72 12.69 -7.35
CA CYS A 163 6.96 11.48 -7.09
C CYS A 163 7.63 10.24 -7.68
N SER A 164 7.94 10.26 -8.97
CA SER A 164 8.47 9.09 -9.69
C SER A 164 9.83 8.65 -9.14
N SER A 165 10.73 9.60 -8.89
CA SER A 165 12.08 9.32 -8.36
C SER A 165 12.11 8.87 -6.90
N HIS A 166 11.02 9.03 -6.14
CA HIS A 166 10.93 8.66 -4.73
C HIS A 166 9.87 7.59 -4.44
N GLY A 167 9.30 7.00 -5.49
CA GLY A 167 8.41 5.85 -5.36
C GLY A 167 7.03 6.20 -4.82
N ILE A 168 6.49 7.35 -5.20
CA ILE A 168 5.06 7.67 -5.14
C ILE A 168 4.49 7.33 -6.51
N ASP A 169 3.57 6.37 -6.55
CA ASP A 169 3.05 5.77 -7.78
C ASP A 169 1.90 6.56 -8.38
N PHE A 170 1.11 7.22 -7.54
CA PHE A 170 -0.04 8.00 -8.01
C PHE A 170 -0.39 9.20 -7.15
N LEU A 171 -1.05 10.18 -7.77
CA LEU A 171 -1.62 11.34 -7.10
C LEU A 171 -3.15 11.31 -7.20
N ALA A 172 -3.82 11.43 -6.05
CA ALA A 172 -5.28 11.59 -5.99
C ALA A 172 -5.59 13.08 -6.05
N LEU A 173 -5.97 13.56 -7.24
CA LEU A 173 -6.15 14.98 -7.53
C LEU A 173 -7.45 15.48 -6.91
N ASP A 174 -7.34 16.47 -6.02
CA ASP A 174 -8.50 17.12 -5.43
C ASP A 174 -9.41 17.68 -6.54
N TRP A 175 -10.73 17.46 -6.39
CA TRP A 175 -11.73 17.95 -7.30
C TRP A 175 -12.98 18.41 -6.55
N TRP A 176 -13.35 19.67 -6.72
CA TRP A 176 -14.50 20.29 -6.04
C TRP A 176 -15.67 20.54 -6.99
N PRO A 177 -16.87 20.01 -6.73
CA PRO A 177 -18.11 20.32 -7.44
C PRO A 177 -18.29 21.81 -7.78
N SER A 178 -18.03 22.70 -6.81
CA SER A 178 -18.27 24.14 -6.94
C SER A 178 -17.10 24.93 -7.52
N ARG A 179 -15.90 24.34 -7.71
CA ARG A 179 -14.66 25.09 -8.03
C ARG A 179 -14.09 24.79 -9.42
N GLN A 180 -14.89 24.96 -10.47
CA GLN A 180 -14.47 24.72 -11.86
C GLN A 180 -13.13 25.39 -12.25
N LYS A 181 -12.86 26.60 -11.77
CA LYS A 181 -11.60 27.31 -12.05
C LYS A 181 -10.38 26.57 -11.49
N GLN A 182 -10.47 26.07 -10.26
CA GLN A 182 -9.44 25.26 -9.61
C GLN A 182 -9.28 23.93 -10.37
N ASN A 183 -10.39 23.23 -10.63
CA ASN A 183 -10.36 21.95 -11.34
C ASN A 183 -9.75 22.06 -12.74
N SER A 184 -9.84 23.22 -13.39
CA SER A 184 -9.23 23.44 -14.71
C SER A 184 -7.69 23.32 -14.72
N ALA A 185 -7.02 23.37 -13.56
CA ALA A 185 -5.58 23.14 -13.44
C ALA A 185 -5.18 21.71 -13.84
N ILE A 186 -6.08 20.72 -13.69
CA ILE A 186 -5.85 19.33 -14.13
C ILE A 186 -5.50 19.32 -15.63
N GLU A 187 -6.37 19.85 -16.47
CA GLU A 187 -6.19 19.83 -17.93
C GLU A 187 -5.24 20.93 -18.44
N LYS A 188 -5.16 22.08 -17.76
CA LYS A 188 -4.30 23.19 -18.19
C LYS A 188 -2.82 22.95 -17.89
N ALA A 189 -2.51 22.20 -16.83
CA ALA A 189 -1.15 22.01 -16.36
C ALA A 189 -0.79 20.54 -16.15
N PHE A 190 -1.47 19.85 -15.23
CA PHE A 190 -1.08 18.51 -14.78
C PHE A 190 -1.01 17.50 -15.94
N LEU A 191 -2.11 17.36 -16.71
CA LEU A 191 -2.16 16.45 -17.87
C LEU A 191 -1.30 16.91 -19.05
N LYS A 192 -0.79 18.14 -19.03
CA LYS A 192 0.12 18.68 -20.06
C LYS A 192 1.59 18.53 -19.68
N ALA A 193 1.92 18.05 -18.49
CA ALA A 193 3.29 17.82 -18.05
C ALA A 193 4.00 16.85 -19.01
N LYS A 194 5.21 17.19 -19.44
CA LYS A 194 5.97 16.36 -20.40
C LYS A 194 6.26 14.95 -19.89
N ASN A 195 6.31 14.78 -18.57
CA ASN A 195 6.57 13.54 -17.87
C ASN A 195 5.30 12.93 -17.25
N ILE A 196 4.10 13.28 -17.72
CA ILE A 196 2.83 12.69 -17.21
C ILE A 196 2.83 11.16 -17.24
N ALA A 197 3.58 10.53 -18.14
CA ALA A 197 3.72 9.08 -18.22
C ALA A 197 4.45 8.43 -17.02
N ASP A 198 5.10 9.23 -16.17
CA ASP A 198 5.91 8.77 -15.04
C ASP A 198 5.12 8.58 -13.74
N VAL A 199 3.84 8.94 -13.72
CA VAL A 199 2.95 8.81 -12.56
C VAL A 199 1.52 8.45 -13.00
N LYS A 200 0.79 7.73 -12.15
CA LYS A 200 -0.67 7.58 -12.31
C LYS A 200 -1.41 8.71 -11.60
N PHE A 201 -2.68 8.91 -11.93
CA PHE A 201 -3.55 9.80 -11.17
C PHE A 201 -4.98 9.28 -11.09
N CYS A 202 -5.71 9.69 -10.07
CA CYS A 202 -7.16 9.51 -9.99
C CYS A 202 -7.79 10.79 -9.44
N ILE A 203 -9.13 10.85 -9.47
CA ILE A 203 -9.86 11.95 -8.86
C ILE A 203 -10.12 11.67 -7.37
N PHE A 204 -9.90 12.69 -6.56
CA PHE A 204 -10.29 12.79 -5.15
C PHE A 204 -11.48 13.75 -5.04
N TYR A 205 -12.67 13.19 -5.08
CA TYR A 205 -13.93 13.92 -5.14
C TYR A 205 -14.31 14.47 -3.76
N GLU A 206 -14.45 15.79 -3.68
CA GLU A 206 -14.78 16.51 -2.45
C GLU A 206 -16.29 16.42 -2.16
N THR A 207 -16.76 15.24 -1.73
CA THR A 207 -18.20 14.96 -1.51
C THR A 207 -18.87 15.97 -0.58
N TRP A 208 -18.12 16.51 0.38
CA TRP A 208 -18.56 17.58 1.26
C TRP A 208 -19.12 18.80 0.51
N ASP A 209 -18.49 19.18 -0.61
CA ASP A 209 -18.84 20.38 -1.36
C ASP A 209 -20.14 20.26 -2.17
N LEU A 210 -20.80 19.08 -2.12
CA LEU A 210 -22.13 18.90 -2.69
C LEU A 210 -23.21 19.63 -1.90
N ALA A 211 -23.31 19.31 -0.61
CA ALA A 211 -24.44 19.71 0.23
C ALA A 211 -24.10 19.66 1.72
N TRP A 212 -22.88 20.04 2.09
CA TRP A 212 -22.53 20.17 3.50
C TRP A 212 -23.38 21.22 4.20
N ASP A 213 -24.04 20.82 5.28
CA ASP A 213 -24.72 21.72 6.19
C ASP A 213 -23.97 21.78 7.54
N PRO A 214 -23.29 22.92 7.83
CA PRO A 214 -22.55 23.08 9.08
C PRO A 214 -23.42 23.12 10.33
N LYS A 215 -24.74 23.33 10.20
CA LYS A 215 -25.66 23.33 11.35
C LYS A 215 -25.89 21.93 11.89
N VAL A 216 -25.83 20.92 11.03
CA VAL A 216 -26.06 19.51 11.38
C VAL A 216 -24.77 18.69 11.35
N GLY A 217 -23.70 19.21 10.74
CA GLY A 217 -22.43 18.51 10.67
C GLY A 217 -22.46 17.34 9.69
N ALA A 218 -23.17 17.47 8.57
CA ALA A 218 -23.32 16.40 7.58
C ALA A 218 -23.41 16.92 6.14
N THR A 219 -23.04 16.05 5.20
CA THR A 219 -23.43 16.22 3.79
C THR A 219 -24.80 15.59 3.60
N VAL A 220 -25.82 16.41 3.39
CA VAL A 220 -27.21 15.95 3.32
C VAL A 220 -27.57 15.53 1.91
N PHE A 221 -27.89 14.25 1.72
CA PHE A 221 -28.32 13.69 0.45
C PHE A 221 -29.83 13.71 0.31
N ASP A 222 -30.28 14.43 -0.71
CA ASP A 222 -31.61 14.39 -1.31
C ASP A 222 -31.49 14.10 -2.82
N ASN A 223 -32.64 14.07 -3.52
CA ASN A 223 -32.65 13.83 -4.97
C ASN A 223 -31.76 14.81 -5.75
N LYS A 224 -31.74 16.08 -5.35
CA LYS A 224 -30.95 17.11 -6.03
C LYS A 224 -29.45 16.88 -5.85
N THR A 225 -29.04 16.54 -4.64
CA THR A 225 -27.65 16.21 -4.30
C THR A 225 -27.19 14.95 -5.03
N ALA A 226 -28.07 13.94 -5.12
CA ALA A 226 -27.82 12.74 -5.90
C ALA A 226 -27.64 13.05 -7.40
N GLU A 227 -28.50 13.88 -7.99
CA GLU A 227 -28.39 14.30 -9.39
C GLU A 227 -27.09 15.07 -9.68
N PHE A 228 -26.63 15.92 -8.75
CA PHE A 228 -25.35 16.61 -8.89
C PHE A 228 -24.16 15.65 -8.81
N LEU A 229 -24.14 14.74 -7.82
CA LEU A 229 -23.11 13.72 -7.71
C LEU A 229 -23.01 12.90 -9.01
N GLU A 230 -24.16 12.44 -9.53
CA GLU A 230 -24.20 11.67 -10.76
C GLU A 230 -23.70 12.46 -11.97
N LYS A 231 -24.17 13.69 -12.14
CA LYS A 231 -23.74 14.56 -13.23
C LYS A 231 -22.22 14.78 -13.20
N ASP A 232 -21.68 15.08 -12.03
CA ASP A 232 -20.25 15.34 -11.88
C ASP A 232 -19.43 14.09 -12.18
N VAL A 233 -19.76 12.95 -11.55
CA VAL A 233 -18.98 11.72 -11.71
C VAL A 233 -19.09 11.16 -13.13
N LEU A 234 -20.25 11.23 -13.78
CA LEU A 234 -20.38 10.84 -15.19
C LEU A 234 -19.54 11.74 -16.11
N GLY A 235 -19.51 13.05 -15.84
CA GLY A 235 -18.63 13.97 -16.57
C GLY A 235 -17.14 13.74 -16.32
N LEU A 236 -16.76 13.36 -15.09
CA LEU A 236 -15.40 12.96 -14.76
C LEU A 236 -15.00 11.67 -15.48
N ALA A 237 -15.90 10.69 -15.56
CA ALA A 237 -15.68 9.44 -16.24
C ALA A 237 -15.36 9.66 -17.73
N GLU A 238 -16.22 10.41 -18.43
CA GLU A 238 -16.04 10.74 -19.85
C GLU A 238 -14.75 11.52 -20.12
N ARG A 239 -14.29 12.34 -19.17
CA ARG A 239 -13.10 13.18 -19.35
C ARG A 239 -11.79 12.46 -19.06
N PHE A 240 -11.78 11.57 -18.06
CA PHE A 240 -10.53 11.11 -17.47
C PHE A 240 -10.35 9.59 -17.42
N PHE A 241 -11.41 8.78 -17.38
CA PHE A 241 -11.27 7.34 -17.11
C PHE A 241 -10.50 6.58 -18.20
N ASP A 242 -10.58 7.05 -19.46
CA ASP A 242 -9.87 6.45 -20.59
C ASP A 242 -8.45 7.01 -20.77
N HIS A 243 -8.02 7.94 -19.92
CA HIS A 243 -6.66 8.47 -19.99
C HIS A 243 -5.64 7.36 -19.64
N PRO A 244 -4.56 7.14 -20.42
CA PRO A 244 -3.60 6.04 -20.19
C PRO A 244 -2.92 6.03 -18.81
N GLN A 245 -2.87 7.21 -18.17
CA GLN A 245 -2.33 7.41 -16.83
C GLN A 245 -3.38 7.52 -15.73
N TYR A 246 -4.67 7.36 -16.05
CA TYR A 246 -5.68 7.22 -15.02
C TYR A 246 -5.43 5.91 -14.24
N LEU A 247 -5.49 5.98 -12.91
CA LEU A 247 -5.24 4.84 -12.05
C LEU A 247 -6.41 3.86 -12.19
N THR A 248 -6.07 2.60 -12.44
CA THR A 248 -7.03 1.49 -12.44
C THR A 248 -6.59 0.40 -11.49
N VAL A 249 -7.54 -0.20 -10.77
CA VAL A 249 -7.36 -1.45 -10.01
C VAL A 249 -8.13 -2.53 -10.76
N ASN A 250 -7.46 -3.59 -11.23
CA ASN A 250 -8.09 -4.61 -12.09
C ASN A 250 -8.83 -4.03 -13.32
N GLY A 251 -8.26 -3.01 -13.96
CA GLY A 251 -8.90 -2.34 -15.10
C GLY A 251 -10.08 -1.43 -14.73
N ARG A 252 -10.45 -1.33 -13.44
CA ARG A 252 -11.53 -0.47 -12.96
C ARG A 252 -10.98 0.92 -12.58
N PRO A 253 -11.44 2.02 -13.20
CA PRO A 253 -10.98 3.38 -12.87
C PRO A 253 -11.22 3.72 -11.40
N VAL A 254 -10.18 4.18 -10.70
CA VAL A 254 -10.26 4.52 -9.27
C VAL A 254 -10.89 5.90 -9.05
N LEU A 255 -11.77 6.03 -8.06
CA LEU A 255 -12.34 7.31 -7.63
C LEU A 255 -12.40 7.34 -6.09
N PHE A 256 -11.76 8.34 -5.50
CA PHE A 256 -11.85 8.58 -4.06
C PHE A 256 -13.03 9.51 -3.76
N PHE A 257 -13.79 9.20 -2.72
CA PHE A 257 -14.84 10.06 -2.16
C PHE A 257 -14.41 10.54 -0.78
N TYR A 258 -14.15 11.84 -0.68
CA TYR A 258 -13.78 12.46 0.58
C TYR A 258 -14.96 12.56 1.53
N LEU A 259 -14.68 12.39 2.82
CA LEU A 259 -15.56 12.66 3.95
C LEU A 259 -16.91 11.92 3.94
N THR A 260 -16.96 10.72 3.35
CA THR A 260 -18.18 9.90 3.26
C THR A 260 -18.73 9.46 4.62
N ARG A 261 -17.88 9.41 5.65
CA ARG A 261 -18.31 9.16 7.04
C ARG A 261 -19.31 10.18 7.60
N THR A 262 -19.54 11.28 6.88
CA THR A 262 -20.49 12.35 7.23
C THR A 262 -21.72 12.42 6.32
N LEU A 263 -21.94 11.40 5.48
CA LEU A 263 -23.15 11.36 4.65
C LEU A 263 -24.39 11.07 5.49
N TRP A 264 -25.46 11.82 5.20
CA TRP A 264 -26.77 11.67 5.81
C TRP A 264 -27.87 11.67 4.74
N GLY A 265 -28.95 10.91 4.93
CA GLY A 265 -30.08 10.87 3.99
C GLY A 265 -29.91 9.83 2.87
N ASP A 266 -30.37 10.16 1.66
CA ASP A 266 -30.52 9.24 0.52
C ASP A 266 -29.21 8.93 -0.22
N TYR A 267 -28.09 8.80 0.49
CA TYR A 267 -26.79 8.51 -0.14
C TYR A 267 -26.72 7.09 -0.73
N ALA A 268 -27.29 6.09 -0.06
CA ALA A 268 -27.28 4.70 -0.54
C ALA A 268 -27.94 4.52 -1.92
N PRO A 269 -29.19 4.98 -2.15
CA PRO A 269 -29.80 4.93 -3.48
C PRO A 269 -29.02 5.79 -4.50
N ALA A 270 -28.46 6.93 -4.10
CA ALA A 270 -27.64 7.77 -4.98
C ALA A 270 -26.39 7.02 -5.50
N PHE A 271 -25.61 6.38 -4.63
CA PHE A 271 -24.43 5.61 -5.04
C PHE A 271 -24.79 4.38 -5.88
N LYS A 272 -25.92 3.72 -5.60
CA LYS A 272 -26.40 2.61 -6.42
C LYS A 272 -26.76 3.08 -7.83
N SER A 273 -27.55 4.15 -7.93
CA SER A 273 -27.93 4.76 -9.22
C SER A 273 -26.70 5.24 -9.99
N LEU A 274 -25.73 5.86 -9.32
CA LEU A 274 -24.46 6.26 -9.92
C LEU A 274 -23.71 5.08 -10.56
N ARG A 275 -23.58 3.94 -9.85
CA ARG A 275 -22.94 2.74 -10.40
C ARG A 275 -23.68 2.21 -11.62
N GLU A 276 -25.01 2.17 -11.58
CA GLU A 276 -25.83 1.73 -12.71
C GLU A 276 -25.63 2.64 -13.94
N LYS A 277 -25.60 3.96 -13.74
CA LYS A 277 -25.39 4.95 -14.82
C LYS A 277 -23.97 4.89 -15.39
N LEU A 278 -22.95 4.70 -14.56
CA LEU A 278 -21.58 4.47 -15.03
C LEU A 278 -21.50 3.21 -15.89
N LYS A 279 -22.13 2.11 -15.44
CA LYS A 279 -22.18 0.86 -16.18
C LYS A 279 -22.87 1.01 -17.53
N GLN A 280 -23.95 1.78 -17.61
CA GLN A 280 -24.63 2.10 -18.88
C GLN A 280 -23.72 2.88 -19.85
N LYS A 281 -22.76 3.66 -19.34
CA LYS A 281 -21.71 4.32 -20.12
C LYS A 281 -20.49 3.43 -20.42
N GLY A 282 -20.49 2.17 -19.98
CA GLY A 282 -19.39 1.24 -20.19
C GLY A 282 -18.28 1.31 -19.13
N TYR A 283 -18.49 2.04 -18.04
CA TYR A 283 -17.51 2.16 -16.96
C TYR A 283 -17.91 1.31 -15.75
N ASP A 284 -16.95 0.58 -15.18
CA ASP A 284 -17.03 -0.02 -13.85
C ASP A 284 -15.94 0.60 -12.96
N ALA A 285 -16.32 1.59 -12.17
CA ALA A 285 -15.39 2.33 -11.34
C ALA A 285 -15.16 1.65 -9.98
N PHE A 286 -13.90 1.71 -9.51
CA PHE A 286 -13.47 1.25 -8.20
C PHE A 286 -13.54 2.42 -7.21
N PHE A 287 -14.54 2.41 -6.33
CA PHE A 287 -14.78 3.50 -5.39
C PHE A 287 -14.06 3.28 -4.07
N ILE A 288 -13.35 4.32 -3.60
CA ILE A 288 -12.64 4.34 -2.32
C ILE A 288 -13.24 5.43 -1.44
N ALA A 289 -13.74 5.06 -0.26
CA ALA A 289 -14.47 5.97 0.61
C ALA A 289 -13.71 6.33 1.89
N ASP A 290 -13.74 7.60 2.26
CA ASP A 290 -13.14 8.13 3.50
C ASP A 290 -14.04 7.87 4.73
N GLU A 291 -14.17 6.58 5.07
CA GLU A 291 -15.01 6.03 6.12
C GLU A 291 -14.30 5.83 7.46
N VAL A 292 -12.96 5.77 7.46
CA VAL A 292 -12.20 5.32 8.63
C VAL A 292 -11.93 6.50 9.55
N TYR A 293 -12.61 6.54 10.69
CA TYR A 293 -12.42 7.57 11.72
C TYR A 293 -12.84 7.09 13.11
N TYR A 294 -12.57 7.89 14.15
CA TYR A 294 -12.90 7.53 15.54
C TYR A 294 -14.41 7.40 15.78
N GLN A 295 -15.18 8.31 15.20
CA GLN A 295 -16.64 8.33 15.24
C GLN A 295 -17.18 8.75 13.87
N THR A 296 -18.26 8.14 13.42
CA THR A 296 -18.89 8.48 12.13
C THR A 296 -20.38 8.72 12.33
N LEU A 297 -21.05 9.39 11.39
CA LEU A 297 -22.50 9.48 11.46
C LEU A 297 -23.11 8.09 11.34
N SER A 298 -24.04 7.78 12.23
CA SER A 298 -24.80 6.53 12.19
C SER A 298 -25.58 6.43 10.89
N ALA A 299 -25.48 5.30 10.19
CA ALA A 299 -26.30 5.00 9.04
C ALA A 299 -27.75 4.80 9.52
N GLN A 300 -28.62 5.76 9.23
CA GLN A 300 -30.03 5.73 9.66
C GLN A 300 -31.01 5.72 8.48
N ASP A 301 -32.29 5.54 8.82
CA ASP A 301 -33.42 5.52 7.89
C ASP A 301 -33.46 6.83 7.07
N PRO A 302 -33.41 6.76 5.73
CA PRO A 302 -33.47 7.93 4.86
C PRO A 302 -34.71 8.82 5.06
N LEU A 303 -35.79 8.29 5.65
CA LEU A 303 -37.04 9.01 5.87
C LEU A 303 -37.02 9.97 7.07
N GLN A 304 -35.96 9.94 7.89
CA GLN A 304 -35.85 10.81 9.05
C GLN A 304 -35.19 12.16 8.70
N LYS A 305 -35.94 13.26 8.90
CA LYS A 305 -35.36 14.61 8.77
C LYS A 305 -34.19 14.77 9.75
N PRO A 306 -33.04 15.34 9.32
CA PRO A 306 -31.90 15.55 10.19
C PRO A 306 -32.31 16.46 11.35
N THR A 307 -32.32 15.91 12.57
CA THR A 307 -32.60 16.67 13.78
C THR A 307 -31.30 16.71 14.60
N PRO A 308 -30.57 17.84 14.61
CA PRO A 308 -29.29 17.91 15.31
C PRO A 308 -29.45 17.76 16.85
N PRO A 309 -28.44 17.20 17.56
CA PRO A 309 -27.21 16.63 16.99
C PRO A 309 -27.49 15.31 16.27
N LEU A 310 -26.88 15.14 15.10
CA LEU A 310 -26.99 13.87 14.38
C LEU A 310 -26.28 12.76 15.18
N PRO A 311 -26.83 11.54 15.17
CA PRO A 311 -26.30 10.44 15.96
C PRO A 311 -24.95 9.99 15.40
N LEU A 312 -23.98 9.85 16.31
CA LEU A 312 -22.67 9.30 16.03
C LEU A 312 -22.61 7.84 16.43
N ALA A 313 -21.79 7.08 15.71
CA ALA A 313 -21.44 5.70 16.03
C ALA A 313 -19.93 5.55 16.17
N ASP A 314 -19.55 4.79 17.19
CA ASP A 314 -18.16 4.34 17.40
C ASP A 314 -17.80 3.15 16.50
N ASP A 315 -18.82 2.38 16.08
CA ASP A 315 -18.65 1.20 15.23
C ASP A 315 -18.65 1.56 13.73
N PRO A 316 -17.91 0.81 12.89
CA PRO A 316 -17.96 0.95 11.44
C PRO A 316 -19.38 0.78 10.87
N GLN A 317 -19.77 1.68 9.97
CA GLN A 317 -21.11 1.69 9.37
C GLN A 317 -21.19 0.77 8.16
N LEU A 318 -21.42 -0.53 8.39
CA LEU A 318 -21.40 -1.56 7.35
C LEU A 318 -22.29 -1.25 6.14
N ASN A 319 -23.48 -0.70 6.36
CA ASN A 319 -24.40 -0.33 5.27
C ASN A 319 -23.78 0.70 4.32
N ARG A 320 -23.01 1.66 4.85
CA ARG A 320 -22.32 2.68 4.05
C ARG A 320 -21.04 2.12 3.43
N ILE A 321 -20.24 1.38 4.20
CA ILE A 321 -19.03 0.70 3.72
C ILE A 321 -19.33 -0.19 2.50
N ASN A 322 -20.46 -0.91 2.52
CA ASN A 322 -20.83 -1.85 1.46
C ASN A 322 -21.16 -1.20 0.10
N LEU A 323 -21.37 0.13 0.06
CA LEU A 323 -21.57 0.88 -1.19
C LEU A 323 -20.27 1.03 -2.01
N PHE A 324 -19.13 0.87 -1.36
CA PHE A 324 -17.80 1.14 -1.91
C PHE A 324 -17.02 -0.16 -2.14
N ASP A 325 -15.90 -0.06 -2.86
CA ASP A 325 -14.99 -1.19 -3.09
C ASP A 325 -13.91 -1.23 -2.01
N ALA A 326 -13.45 -0.06 -1.58
CA ALA A 326 -12.50 0.07 -0.48
C ALA A 326 -12.87 1.22 0.46
N ILE A 327 -12.33 1.16 1.67
CA ILE A 327 -12.37 2.24 2.64
C ILE A 327 -10.96 2.73 2.94
N TYR A 328 -10.85 4.02 3.21
CA TYR A 328 -9.62 4.75 3.40
C TYR A 328 -9.77 5.70 4.60
N ALA A 329 -8.64 6.03 5.23
CA ALA A 329 -8.54 7.06 6.26
C ALA A 329 -7.79 8.27 5.68
N TYR A 330 -8.46 9.38 5.37
CA TYR A 330 -7.77 10.57 4.87
C TYR A 330 -6.68 11.04 5.84
N ASN A 331 -7.07 11.43 7.03
CA ASN A 331 -6.17 11.53 8.16
C ASN A 331 -6.92 11.18 9.44
N MET A 332 -6.19 10.83 10.49
CA MET A 332 -6.74 10.45 11.78
C MET A 332 -6.55 11.55 12.84
N TYR A 333 -6.31 12.79 12.43
CA TYR A 333 -6.16 13.91 13.35
C TYR A 333 -7.53 14.32 13.91
N LEU A 334 -7.62 14.46 15.24
CA LEU A 334 -8.85 14.93 15.90
C LEU A 334 -8.48 15.93 17.00
N SER A 335 -8.74 17.21 16.76
CA SER A 335 -8.29 18.32 17.61
C SER A 335 -8.78 18.24 19.07
N GLY A 336 -9.93 17.60 19.32
CA GLY A 336 -10.52 17.41 20.65
C GLY A 336 -9.86 16.35 21.53
N VAL A 337 -8.89 15.59 21.02
CA VAL A 337 -8.24 14.49 21.78
C VAL A 337 -6.89 14.93 22.34
N GLY A 338 -6.91 15.46 23.57
CA GLY A 338 -5.72 16.04 24.21
C GLY A 338 -4.52 15.09 24.34
N HIS A 339 -4.74 13.78 24.50
CA HIS A 339 -3.66 12.80 24.60
C HIS A 339 -3.01 12.43 23.25
N HIS A 340 -3.46 13.01 22.13
CA HIS A 340 -2.78 12.93 20.83
C HIS A 340 -1.73 14.03 20.65
N MET A 341 -1.80 15.09 21.47
CA MET A 341 -0.91 16.25 21.40
C MET A 341 0.56 15.87 21.57
N GLY A 342 1.40 16.49 20.74
CA GLY A 342 2.85 16.42 20.85
C GLY A 342 3.48 15.22 20.16
N TYR A 343 4.76 15.00 20.47
CA TYR A 343 5.61 14.01 19.81
C TYR A 343 4.98 12.61 19.82
N GLY A 344 4.94 11.94 18.68
CA GLY A 344 4.30 10.61 18.55
C GLY A 344 4.84 9.56 19.52
N GLY A 345 6.13 9.62 19.86
CA GLY A 345 6.74 8.72 20.86
C GLY A 345 6.37 9.02 22.31
N LYS A 346 5.63 10.11 22.55
CA LYS A 346 5.16 10.56 23.86
C LYS A 346 3.64 10.79 23.91
N SER A 347 2.90 10.45 22.85
CA SER A 347 1.44 10.58 22.78
C SER A 347 0.77 9.24 22.46
N ALA A 348 -0.55 9.16 22.64
CA ALA A 348 -1.30 7.95 22.35
C ALA A 348 -1.79 7.86 20.88
N PHE A 349 -1.45 8.84 20.04
CA PHE A 349 -1.93 8.97 18.66
C PHE A 349 -1.76 7.67 17.84
N LEU A 350 -0.54 7.13 17.71
CA LEU A 350 -0.32 5.88 16.96
C LEU A 350 -1.07 4.69 17.56
N GLY A 351 -1.18 4.62 18.89
CA GLY A 351 -1.90 3.55 19.58
C GLY A 351 -3.37 3.54 19.19
N ASP A 352 -3.98 4.72 19.18
CA ASP A 352 -5.38 4.93 18.86
C ASP A 352 -5.67 4.72 17.37
N VAL A 353 -4.82 5.23 16.48
CA VAL A 353 -4.92 4.98 15.04
C VAL A 353 -4.90 3.47 14.74
N LYS A 354 -3.94 2.74 15.31
CA LYS A 354 -3.86 1.28 15.12
C LYS A 354 -5.10 0.57 15.65
N ARG A 355 -5.69 1.04 16.75
CA ARG A 355 -6.93 0.46 17.29
C ARG A 355 -8.07 0.65 16.29
N VAL A 356 -8.28 1.87 15.79
CA VAL A 356 -9.32 2.15 14.79
C VAL A 356 -9.08 1.34 13.52
N TYR A 357 -7.85 1.29 13.01
CA TYR A 357 -7.55 0.53 11.78
C TYR A 357 -7.84 -0.97 11.95
N ARG A 358 -7.56 -1.57 13.12
CA ARG A 358 -7.95 -2.97 13.38
C ARG A 358 -9.45 -3.17 13.36
N ILE A 359 -10.22 -2.21 13.87
CA ILE A 359 -11.69 -2.28 13.90
C ILE A 359 -12.22 -2.24 12.48
N TYR A 360 -11.80 -1.27 11.66
CA TYR A 360 -12.27 -1.14 10.28
C TYR A 360 -11.76 -2.25 9.36
N GLN A 361 -10.52 -2.72 9.51
CA GLN A 361 -10.00 -3.85 8.75
C GLN A 361 -10.80 -5.14 9.02
N LYS A 362 -11.28 -5.34 10.26
CA LYS A 362 -12.17 -6.47 10.60
C LYS A 362 -13.59 -6.30 10.07
N ALA A 363 -14.04 -5.07 9.86
CA ALA A 363 -15.36 -4.76 9.33
C ALA A 363 -15.44 -4.93 7.80
N CYS A 364 -14.32 -4.86 7.08
CA CYS A 364 -14.26 -5.17 5.66
C CYS A 364 -14.59 -6.65 5.41
N SER A 365 -15.63 -6.92 4.61
CA SER A 365 -15.91 -8.26 4.08
C SER A 365 -14.86 -8.71 3.06
N GLU A 366 -14.95 -9.96 2.59
CA GLU A 366 -13.95 -10.52 1.66
C GLU A 366 -13.76 -9.71 0.38
N ASP A 367 -14.82 -9.06 -0.10
CA ASP A 367 -14.89 -8.24 -1.31
C ASP A 367 -14.64 -6.74 -1.08
N LYS A 368 -14.39 -6.32 0.17
CA LYS A 368 -14.07 -4.94 0.55
C LYS A 368 -12.62 -4.84 0.98
N TYR A 369 -11.98 -3.74 0.62
CA TYR A 369 -10.56 -3.51 0.92
C TYR A 369 -10.35 -2.39 1.92
N PHE A 370 -9.26 -2.51 2.66
CA PHE A 370 -8.82 -1.50 3.59
C PHE A 370 -7.54 -0.81 3.06
N VAL A 371 -7.56 0.51 2.97
CA VAL A 371 -6.41 1.33 2.56
C VAL A 371 -5.95 2.18 3.75
N PRO A 372 -4.78 1.90 4.36
CA PRO A 372 -4.26 2.75 5.43
C PRO A 372 -3.85 4.12 4.90
N GLY A 373 -4.29 5.17 5.60
CA GLY A 373 -3.71 6.50 5.49
C GLY A 373 -2.66 6.76 6.55
N ILE A 374 -1.62 7.53 6.21
CA ILE A 374 -0.63 8.01 7.18
C ILE A 374 -0.36 9.50 6.95
N ILE A 375 0.09 10.19 8.00
CA ILE A 375 0.47 11.61 7.94
C ILE A 375 1.92 11.79 8.40
N PRO A 376 2.65 12.80 7.89
CA PRO A 376 3.99 13.13 8.39
C PRO A 376 3.98 13.97 9.67
N GLY A 377 2.80 14.38 10.12
CA GLY A 377 2.51 15.27 11.24
C GLY A 377 1.27 16.11 10.89
N TYR A 378 0.88 17.01 11.78
CA TYR A 378 -0.29 17.88 11.57
C TYR A 378 -0.16 19.17 12.37
N ASN A 379 -0.33 20.33 11.72
CA ASN A 379 -0.47 21.61 12.39
C ASN A 379 -1.12 22.65 11.44
N GLU A 380 -2.40 22.90 11.66
CA GLU A 380 -3.20 23.87 10.91
C GLU A 380 -3.26 25.28 11.54
N ARG A 381 -2.35 25.61 12.46
CA ARG A 381 -2.39 26.90 13.17
C ARG A 381 -2.00 28.07 12.27
N GLY A 382 -1.39 27.81 11.11
CA GLY A 382 -1.14 28.82 10.08
C GLY A 382 -2.42 29.55 9.67
N PRO A 383 -3.43 28.84 9.11
CA PRO A 383 -4.73 29.41 8.78
C PRO A 383 -5.69 29.52 9.97
N ARG A 384 -5.55 28.67 11.01
CA ARG A 384 -6.56 28.53 12.09
C ARG A 384 -6.01 28.76 13.50
N LEU A 385 -5.18 29.79 13.70
CA LEU A 385 -4.56 30.07 15.01
C LEU A 385 -5.59 30.19 16.15
N LYS A 386 -6.74 30.85 15.90
CA LYS A 386 -7.80 31.06 16.91
C LYS A 386 -8.50 29.78 17.34
N ALA A 387 -8.56 28.75 16.49
CA ALA A 387 -9.13 27.46 16.84
C ALA A 387 -8.29 26.74 17.91
N ASN A 388 -7.02 27.14 18.05
CA ASN A 388 -6.08 26.66 19.05
C ASN A 388 -5.92 25.12 19.06
N HIS A 389 -6.06 24.51 17.89
CA HIS A 389 -5.86 23.08 17.72
C HIS A 389 -4.40 22.69 18.01
N HIS A 390 -4.22 21.47 18.54
CA HIS A 390 -2.93 20.98 18.99
C HIS A 390 -2.09 20.42 17.84
N ALA A 391 -0.78 20.57 17.88
CA ALA A 391 0.11 20.01 16.86
C ALA A 391 0.44 18.53 17.13
N ILE A 392 0.60 17.79 16.03
CA ILE A 392 1.36 16.54 15.97
C ILE A 392 2.68 16.86 15.27
N PRO A 393 3.80 17.00 16.02
CA PRO A 393 5.10 17.33 15.46
C PRO A 393 5.56 16.25 14.48
N ARG A 394 6.35 16.68 13.50
CA ARG A 394 6.84 15.79 12.44
C ARG A 394 8.08 14.98 12.83
N ARG A 395 8.48 15.09 14.10
CA ARG A 395 9.52 14.31 14.76
C ARG A 395 8.89 13.29 15.68
N TRP A 396 9.45 12.09 15.74
CA TRP A 396 8.99 11.04 16.63
C TRP A 396 9.24 11.38 18.11
N LEU A 397 10.43 11.93 18.41
CA LEU A 397 10.86 12.42 19.71
C LEU A 397 11.62 13.75 19.53
N PRO A 398 11.76 14.59 20.58
CA PRO A 398 12.40 15.91 20.46
C PRO A 398 13.83 15.89 19.91
N ASP A 399 14.58 14.84 20.24
CA ASP A 399 15.99 14.62 19.90
C ASP A 399 16.19 13.90 18.55
N GLN A 400 15.11 13.51 17.88
CA GLN A 400 15.18 12.87 16.56
C GLN A 400 15.04 13.88 15.41
N GLY A 401 15.58 13.51 14.25
CA GLY A 401 15.55 14.34 13.05
C GLY A 401 14.16 14.50 12.43
N GLU A 402 14.03 15.48 11.52
CA GLU A 402 12.83 15.62 10.67
C GLU A 402 12.52 14.32 9.92
N GLY A 403 11.24 14.09 9.64
CA GLY A 403 10.78 12.86 8.97
C GLY A 403 10.75 11.61 9.86
N SER A 404 11.31 11.65 11.08
CA SER A 404 11.27 10.51 12.00
C SER A 404 9.85 10.07 12.36
N PHE A 405 8.89 10.99 12.50
CA PHE A 405 7.50 10.60 12.74
C PHE A 405 6.90 9.85 11.54
N LEU A 406 7.13 10.34 10.31
CA LEU A 406 6.66 9.65 9.09
C LEU A 406 7.26 8.24 8.98
N LYS A 407 8.55 8.07 9.31
CA LYS A 407 9.20 6.76 9.35
C LYS A 407 8.47 5.80 10.29
N GLU A 408 8.13 6.25 11.49
CA GLU A 408 7.39 5.42 12.46
C GLU A 408 5.95 5.16 12.01
N MET A 409 5.29 6.13 11.37
CA MET A 409 3.97 5.92 10.76
C MET A 409 4.03 4.85 9.67
N ILE A 410 5.02 4.88 8.76
CA ILE A 410 5.20 3.84 7.74
C ILE A 410 5.41 2.47 8.38
N SER A 411 6.36 2.37 9.33
CA SER A 411 6.76 1.07 9.90
C SER A 411 5.75 0.47 10.87
N ARG A 412 4.96 1.29 11.58
CA ARG A 412 4.05 0.83 12.64
C ARG A 412 2.58 0.87 12.27
N VAL A 413 2.21 1.66 11.25
CA VAL A 413 0.82 1.87 10.83
C VAL A 413 0.65 1.53 9.36
N GLY A 414 1.42 2.18 8.47
CA GLY A 414 1.30 2.00 7.03
C GLY A 414 1.43 0.55 6.57
N LEU A 415 2.65 0.01 6.61
CA LEU A 415 2.94 -1.35 6.14
C LEU A 415 2.17 -2.44 6.92
N PRO A 416 2.05 -2.41 8.26
CA PRO A 416 1.35 -3.46 8.99
C PRO A 416 -0.16 -3.55 8.71
N PHE A 417 -0.77 -2.47 8.20
CA PHE A 417 -2.20 -2.40 7.92
C PHE A 417 -2.56 -2.37 6.44
N THR A 418 -1.57 -2.42 5.54
CA THR A 418 -1.83 -2.57 4.11
C THR A 418 -2.58 -3.88 3.85
N ASP A 419 -3.74 -3.80 3.18
CA ASP A 419 -4.48 -5.00 2.76
C ASP A 419 -3.69 -5.71 1.65
N PRO A 420 -3.21 -6.95 1.86
CA PRO A 420 -2.41 -7.66 0.88
C PRO A 420 -3.19 -8.04 -0.40
N LYS A 421 -4.53 -7.96 -0.39
CA LYS A 421 -5.35 -8.17 -1.59
C LYS A 421 -5.30 -6.98 -2.55
N LEU A 422 -5.07 -5.77 -2.03
CA LEU A 422 -5.08 -4.52 -2.79
C LEU A 422 -3.69 -3.87 -2.91
N ASN A 423 -2.81 -4.09 -1.93
CA ASN A 423 -1.47 -3.52 -1.86
C ASN A 423 -1.45 -2.01 -2.08
N MET A 424 -2.30 -1.25 -1.39
CA MET A 424 -2.37 0.22 -1.50
C MET A 424 -2.12 0.89 -0.15
N LEU A 425 -1.35 1.97 -0.16
CA LEU A 425 -1.09 2.83 0.98
C LEU A 425 -1.15 4.30 0.56
N MET A 426 -1.75 5.14 1.40
CA MET A 426 -1.93 6.56 1.13
C MET A 426 -1.15 7.41 2.15
N ILE A 427 -0.47 8.44 1.66
CA ILE A 427 0.24 9.43 2.47
C ILE A 427 -0.46 10.76 2.32
N THR A 428 -1.09 11.22 3.39
CA THR A 428 -1.73 12.53 3.46
C THR A 428 -0.69 13.53 3.96
N SER A 429 -0.14 14.37 3.09
CA SER A 429 -0.48 14.60 1.67
C SER A 429 0.76 14.94 0.85
N PHE A 430 0.66 15.02 -0.48
CA PHE A 430 1.76 15.54 -1.28
C PHE A 430 2.02 17.01 -0.95
N ASN A 431 1.02 17.87 -1.10
CA ASN A 431 1.19 19.32 -1.01
C ASN A 431 0.06 20.04 -0.25
N GLU A 432 -0.50 19.48 0.82
CA GLU A 432 -1.43 20.22 1.68
C GLU A 432 -0.70 21.08 2.71
N TRP A 433 -0.49 22.34 2.35
CA TRP A 433 0.29 23.29 3.16
C TRP A 433 -0.49 23.81 4.36
N ASN A 434 -1.82 23.96 4.26
CA ASN A 434 -2.61 24.60 5.31
C ASN A 434 -2.72 23.71 6.56
N GLU A 435 -2.58 22.40 6.41
CA GLU A 435 -2.54 21.41 7.51
C GLU A 435 -1.11 21.03 7.96
N ASP A 436 -0.08 21.55 7.28
CA ASP A 436 1.31 21.10 7.41
C ASP A 436 1.50 19.59 7.22
N THR A 437 0.68 18.97 6.38
CA THR A 437 0.76 17.53 6.04
C THR A 437 1.52 17.27 4.74
N ALA A 438 1.86 18.32 3.97
CA ALA A 438 2.63 18.25 2.72
C ALA A 438 4.00 17.57 2.88
N ILE A 439 4.29 16.52 2.11
CA ILE A 439 5.65 15.95 1.93
C ILE A 439 6.44 16.59 0.79
N GLU A 440 5.84 17.55 0.08
CA GLU A 440 6.50 18.41 -0.91
C GLU A 440 7.76 19.07 -0.31
N PRO A 441 8.89 19.13 -1.05
CA PRO A 441 10.11 19.74 -0.56
C PRO A 441 9.98 21.16 -0.03
N VAL A 442 10.55 21.40 1.16
CA VAL A 442 10.70 22.71 1.80
C VAL A 442 12.16 23.12 1.74
N ALA A 443 12.45 24.37 1.37
CA ALA A 443 13.82 24.88 1.34
C ALA A 443 14.56 24.62 2.66
N ALA A 444 15.78 24.06 2.60
CA ALA A 444 16.62 23.82 3.77
C ALA A 444 16.69 25.03 4.70
N ALA A 445 16.46 24.77 5.98
CA ALA A 445 16.60 25.76 7.04
C ALA A 445 16.89 25.06 8.36
N PRO A 446 17.73 25.64 9.24
CA PRO A 446 17.89 25.14 10.60
C PRO A 446 16.55 25.03 11.32
N ALA A 447 16.47 24.06 12.24
CA ALA A 447 15.29 23.90 13.06
C ALA A 447 15.02 25.15 13.90
N THR A 448 13.77 25.61 13.92
CA THR A 448 13.33 26.72 14.76
C THR A 448 12.08 26.33 15.55
N THR A 449 12.03 26.74 16.82
CA THR A 449 10.81 26.72 17.63
C THR A 449 10.12 28.09 17.61
N LYS A 450 10.75 29.09 16.98
CA LYS A 450 10.28 30.46 16.96
C LYS A 450 9.34 30.71 15.79
N ASP A 451 8.33 31.53 16.04
CA ASP A 451 7.42 32.07 15.03
C ASP A 451 7.25 33.59 15.17
N GLN A 452 6.48 34.16 14.25
CA GLN A 452 6.23 35.59 14.14
C GLN A 452 5.13 36.10 15.07
N SER A 453 4.57 35.26 15.95
CA SER A 453 3.56 35.71 16.91
C SER A 453 4.16 36.59 18.00
N GLY A 454 3.31 37.32 18.73
CA GLY A 454 3.75 38.12 19.88
C GLY A 454 4.38 37.31 21.01
N SER A 455 4.01 36.02 21.18
CA SER A 455 4.67 35.12 22.14
C SER A 455 5.92 34.45 21.56
N GLY A 456 6.12 34.52 20.25
CA GLY A 456 7.19 33.87 19.50
C GLY A 456 7.05 32.36 19.36
N HIS A 457 5.95 31.75 19.80
CA HIS A 457 5.71 30.29 19.72
C HIS A 457 4.21 29.93 19.59
N ALA A 458 3.36 30.88 19.18
CA ALA A 458 1.91 30.63 19.14
C ALA A 458 1.51 29.70 17.99
N TYR A 459 2.24 29.72 16.88
CA TYR A 459 2.05 28.83 15.73
C TYR A 459 2.77 27.49 15.91
N THR A 460 3.98 27.51 16.47
CA THR A 460 4.79 26.29 16.68
C THR A 460 4.36 25.48 17.89
N GLN A 461 3.70 26.11 18.86
CA GLN A 461 3.46 25.56 20.20
C GLN A 461 4.75 25.08 20.89
N GLY A 462 5.89 25.68 20.55
CA GLY A 462 7.21 25.31 21.07
C GLY A 462 7.85 24.07 20.43
N TYR A 463 7.20 23.46 19.44
CA TYR A 463 7.82 22.36 18.67
C TYR A 463 8.80 22.89 17.63
N ALA A 464 9.83 22.09 17.34
CA ALA A 464 10.86 22.44 16.37
C ALA A 464 10.44 22.07 14.95
N TYR A 465 10.64 23.00 14.02
CA TYR A 465 10.37 22.85 12.60
C TYR A 465 11.63 23.19 11.81
N ALA A 466 12.15 22.25 11.02
CA ALA A 466 13.24 22.52 10.08
C ALA A 466 12.74 22.55 8.62
N GLY A 467 13.47 23.28 7.78
CA GLY A 467 13.37 23.11 6.34
C GLY A 467 14.10 21.84 5.94
N PHE A 468 13.50 21.04 5.05
CA PHE A 468 13.81 19.62 4.97
C PHE A 468 14.16 19.10 3.57
N ASP A 469 14.37 19.98 2.59
CA ASP A 469 14.61 19.63 1.18
C ASP A 469 13.75 18.44 0.75
N ALA A 470 14.34 17.34 0.27
CA ALA A 470 13.64 16.14 -0.14
C ALA A 470 13.45 15.08 0.96
N THR A 471 13.81 15.36 2.23
CA THR A 471 13.87 14.35 3.31
C THR A 471 12.59 13.51 3.44
N TYR A 472 11.40 14.10 3.33
CA TYR A 472 10.16 13.32 3.44
C TYR A 472 9.94 12.38 2.26
N LEU A 473 10.31 12.80 1.04
CA LEU A 473 10.29 11.94 -0.14
C LEU A 473 11.32 10.80 -0.01
N GLU A 474 12.50 11.09 0.54
CA GLU A 474 13.53 10.07 0.81
C GLU A 474 13.08 9.08 1.87
N VAL A 475 12.37 9.52 2.92
CA VAL A 475 11.74 8.62 3.90
C VAL A 475 10.73 7.68 3.23
N VAL A 476 9.90 8.19 2.32
CA VAL A 476 8.96 7.36 1.53
C VAL A 476 9.73 6.32 0.73
N ARG A 477 10.71 6.76 -0.07
CA ARG A 477 11.56 5.88 -0.89
C ARG A 477 12.21 4.79 -0.04
N ASP A 478 12.92 5.19 1.01
CA ASP A 478 13.80 4.31 1.76
C ASP A 478 13.05 3.34 2.67
N ARG A 479 11.78 3.63 3.00
CA ARG A 479 10.96 2.78 3.87
C ARG A 479 9.98 1.89 3.11
N LEU A 480 9.46 2.35 1.97
CA LEU A 480 8.51 1.57 1.17
C LEU A 480 9.18 0.74 0.08
N HIS A 481 10.41 1.07 -0.30
CA HIS A 481 11.18 0.35 -1.30
C HIS A 481 12.42 -0.32 -0.70
N SER A 482 12.87 -1.40 -1.32
CA SER A 482 14.09 -2.13 -0.97
C SER A 482 15.25 -1.76 -1.90
N ILE A 483 14.96 -1.44 -3.16
CA ILE A 483 15.95 -1.07 -4.17
C ILE A 483 15.41 0.11 -4.96
N TRP A 484 16.30 1.04 -5.30
CA TRP A 484 16.04 2.08 -6.29
C TRP A 484 17.30 2.38 -7.09
N GLY A 485 17.18 3.02 -8.23
CA GLY A 485 18.33 3.49 -9.00
C GLY A 485 17.96 3.88 -10.40
N ARG A 486 18.96 4.11 -11.26
CA ARG A 486 18.76 4.50 -12.66
C ARG A 486 19.33 3.47 -13.63
N VAL A 487 18.65 3.29 -14.75
CA VAL A 487 19.25 2.65 -15.94
C VAL A 487 19.76 3.75 -16.88
N LEU A 488 21.07 3.69 -17.16
CA LEU A 488 21.78 4.71 -17.92
C LEU A 488 22.39 4.13 -19.20
N THR A 489 22.58 4.98 -20.20
CA THR A 489 23.42 4.67 -21.37
C THR A 489 24.90 4.59 -20.97
N LYS A 490 25.75 4.09 -21.87
CA LYS A 490 27.23 4.13 -21.68
C LYS A 490 27.77 5.54 -21.43
N ASN A 491 27.11 6.55 -21.99
CA ASN A 491 27.49 7.96 -21.86
C ASN A 491 26.78 8.67 -20.69
N GLY A 492 26.05 7.93 -19.84
CA GLY A 492 25.40 8.47 -18.64
C GLY A 492 24.03 9.12 -18.86
N GLY A 493 23.46 9.05 -20.07
CA GLY A 493 22.10 9.51 -20.34
C GLY A 493 21.03 8.55 -19.77
N PRO A 494 19.81 9.02 -19.49
CA PRO A 494 18.72 8.15 -19.01
C PRO A 494 18.24 7.19 -20.10
N LYS A 495 17.84 5.96 -19.72
CA LYS A 495 17.09 5.04 -20.59
C LYS A 495 15.68 4.84 -20.02
N ALA A 496 14.68 5.36 -20.72
CA ALA A 496 13.27 5.28 -20.33
C ALA A 496 12.60 3.98 -20.77
N GLY A 497 11.60 3.52 -20.01
CA GLY A 497 10.77 2.35 -20.35
C GLY A 497 11.50 1.00 -20.34
N ILE A 498 12.70 0.94 -19.78
CA ILE A 498 13.50 -0.29 -19.74
C ILE A 498 12.95 -1.21 -18.65
N PRO A 499 12.58 -2.47 -18.98
CA PRO A 499 12.26 -3.44 -17.96
C PRO A 499 13.47 -3.76 -17.09
N VAL A 500 13.28 -3.76 -15.78
CA VAL A 500 14.29 -4.15 -14.80
C VAL A 500 13.74 -5.32 -13.99
N TYR A 501 14.55 -6.35 -13.84
CA TYR A 501 14.20 -7.60 -13.16
C TYR A 501 15.02 -7.74 -11.89
N ALA A 502 14.42 -8.28 -10.83
CA ALA A 502 15.14 -8.74 -9.64
C ALA A 502 14.87 -10.24 -9.44
N THR A 503 15.94 -11.04 -9.36
CA THR A 503 15.89 -12.48 -9.14
C THR A 503 16.57 -12.88 -7.85
N ASP A 504 15.95 -13.77 -7.07
CA ASP A 504 16.61 -14.37 -5.89
C ASP A 504 17.78 -15.29 -6.29
N TRP A 505 18.55 -15.76 -5.31
CA TRP A 505 19.70 -16.66 -5.52
C TRP A 505 19.36 -17.93 -6.30
N TRP A 506 18.13 -18.42 -6.17
CA TRP A 506 17.67 -19.64 -6.83
C TRP A 506 17.07 -19.40 -8.22
N GLY A 507 16.84 -18.13 -8.59
CA GLY A 507 16.16 -17.73 -9.81
C GLY A 507 14.65 -17.99 -9.80
N PHE A 508 14.04 -18.27 -8.64
CA PHE A 508 12.63 -18.64 -8.55
C PHE A 508 11.72 -17.41 -8.48
N LYS A 509 12.05 -16.43 -7.64
CA LYS A 509 11.29 -15.18 -7.58
C LYS A 509 11.82 -14.21 -8.63
N VAL A 510 10.96 -13.81 -9.58
CA VAL A 510 11.29 -12.79 -10.58
C VAL A 510 10.34 -11.61 -10.40
N LEU A 511 10.83 -10.53 -9.81
CA LEU A 511 10.12 -9.26 -9.78
C LEU A 511 10.48 -8.45 -11.02
N LYS A 512 9.54 -7.65 -11.50
CA LYS A 512 9.71 -6.80 -12.68
C LYS A 512 9.21 -5.38 -12.39
N THR A 513 9.97 -4.40 -12.83
CA THR A 513 9.58 -2.98 -12.88
C THR A 513 10.03 -2.37 -14.21
N HIS A 514 9.72 -1.10 -14.46
CA HIS A 514 10.19 -0.36 -15.63
C HIS A 514 10.76 0.99 -15.21
N THR A 515 11.65 1.53 -16.03
CA THR A 515 12.20 2.86 -15.80
C THR A 515 11.28 3.99 -16.25
N ASP A 516 11.27 5.09 -15.49
CA ASP A 516 10.60 6.35 -15.84
C ASP A 516 11.34 7.11 -16.98
N SER A 517 10.85 8.29 -17.35
CA SER A 517 11.48 9.14 -18.38
C SER A 517 12.92 9.56 -18.08
N GLN A 518 13.32 9.55 -16.81
CA GLN A 518 14.66 9.87 -16.32
C GLN A 518 15.49 8.63 -15.98
N GLY A 519 14.99 7.44 -16.33
CA GLY A 519 15.67 6.17 -16.12
C GLY A 519 15.51 5.59 -14.71
N TYR A 520 14.75 6.19 -13.80
CA TYR A 520 14.58 5.70 -12.44
C TYR A 520 13.69 4.47 -12.37
N TYR A 521 14.05 3.53 -11.49
CA TYR A 521 13.22 2.39 -11.14
C TYR A 521 13.25 2.15 -9.63
N THR A 522 12.20 1.48 -9.13
CA THR A 522 12.10 1.04 -7.73
C THR A 522 11.56 -0.38 -7.64
N PHE A 523 11.92 -1.07 -6.55
CA PHE A 523 11.29 -2.31 -6.14
C PHE A 523 10.76 -2.19 -4.71
N SER A 524 9.46 -2.50 -4.56
CA SER A 524 8.77 -2.43 -3.27
C SER A 524 9.35 -3.41 -2.24
N ARG A 525 9.41 -2.95 -1.00
CA ARG A 525 9.82 -3.74 0.16
C ARG A 525 8.85 -4.88 0.47
N LEU A 526 7.58 -4.73 0.11
CA LEU A 526 6.53 -5.73 0.39
C LEU A 526 6.85 -7.08 -0.26
N ASN A 527 7.47 -7.06 -1.45
CA ASN A 527 7.79 -8.28 -2.21
C ASN A 527 9.27 -8.62 -2.22
N MET A 528 10.11 -7.80 -1.60
CA MET A 528 11.55 -8.02 -1.51
C MET A 528 11.96 -8.16 -0.04
N PRO A 529 11.65 -9.32 0.59
CA PRO A 529 12.15 -9.60 1.92
C PRO A 529 13.69 -9.60 1.94
N PRO A 530 14.31 -9.45 3.13
CA PRO A 530 15.77 -9.51 3.27
C PRO A 530 16.37 -10.76 2.63
N GLY A 531 17.50 -10.61 1.95
CA GLY A 531 18.12 -11.68 1.18
C GLY A 531 19.01 -11.15 0.05
N GLU A 532 19.59 -12.06 -0.72
CA GLU A 532 20.44 -11.73 -1.86
C GLU A 532 19.64 -11.71 -3.16
N TYR A 533 19.81 -10.64 -3.93
CA TYR A 533 19.11 -10.44 -5.19
C TYR A 533 20.08 -10.03 -6.28
N ARG A 534 19.86 -10.57 -7.47
CA ARG A 534 20.46 -10.11 -8.71
C ARG A 534 19.48 -9.21 -9.44
N VAL A 535 19.89 -7.98 -9.72
CA VAL A 535 19.11 -7.00 -10.47
C VAL A 535 19.68 -6.85 -11.86
N THR A 536 18.81 -6.93 -12.88
CA THR A 536 19.21 -6.99 -14.29
C THR A 536 18.27 -6.13 -15.16
N PRO A 537 18.76 -5.17 -15.95
CA PRO A 537 17.94 -4.51 -16.96
C PRO A 537 17.80 -5.41 -18.21
N ALA A 538 16.73 -5.25 -19.00
CA ALA A 538 16.42 -6.13 -20.15
C ALA A 538 17.54 -6.24 -21.22
N MET A 539 18.52 -5.34 -21.21
CA MET A 539 19.70 -5.33 -22.08
C MET A 539 20.87 -4.62 -21.37
N GLY A 540 21.47 -5.25 -20.35
CA GLY A 540 22.62 -4.67 -19.66
C GLY A 540 23.19 -5.52 -18.53
N GLU A 541 24.15 -4.95 -17.81
CA GLU A 541 24.91 -5.67 -16.78
C GLU A 541 24.09 -5.91 -15.51
N SER A 542 24.04 -7.17 -15.07
CA SER A 542 23.40 -7.55 -13.80
C SER A 542 24.30 -7.25 -12.61
N ARG A 543 23.72 -6.87 -11.47
CA ARG A 543 24.46 -6.69 -10.21
C ARG A 543 23.79 -7.40 -9.05
N TRP A 544 24.61 -7.94 -8.16
CA TRP A 544 24.17 -8.54 -6.90
C TRP A 544 24.16 -7.51 -5.79
N LEU A 545 23.20 -7.65 -4.88
CA LEU A 545 23.15 -6.92 -3.62
C LEU A 545 22.49 -7.74 -2.53
N THR A 546 22.84 -7.42 -1.29
CA THR A 546 22.24 -8.01 -0.09
C THR A 546 21.28 -6.99 0.52
N LEU A 547 20.03 -7.40 0.72
CA LEU A 547 19.01 -6.62 1.40
C LEU A 547 18.94 -7.04 2.86
N GLU A 548 19.02 -6.05 3.75
CA GLU A 548 18.86 -6.25 5.18
C GLU A 548 17.47 -5.85 5.66
N SER A 549 17.05 -6.43 6.78
CA SER A 549 15.82 -6.02 7.45
C SER A 549 15.92 -4.58 7.92
N ASN A 550 14.90 -3.77 7.64
CA ASN A 550 14.77 -2.37 8.09
C ASN A 550 15.88 -1.39 7.62
N ALA A 551 16.83 -1.82 6.79
CA ALA A 551 17.81 -0.94 6.16
C ALA A 551 17.13 0.01 5.15
N PRO A 552 17.69 1.21 4.88
CA PRO A 552 17.25 2.07 3.78
C PRO A 552 17.25 1.34 2.42
N ALA A 553 16.51 1.86 1.44
CA ALA A 553 16.51 1.29 0.10
C ALA A 553 17.92 1.35 -0.52
N ALA A 554 18.40 0.21 -1.02
CA ALA A 554 19.70 0.13 -1.67
C ALA A 554 19.67 0.88 -3.00
N ARG A 555 20.60 1.82 -3.18
CA ARG A 555 20.79 2.51 -4.47
C ARG A 555 21.63 1.63 -5.40
N LEU A 556 21.11 1.39 -6.61
CA LEU A 556 21.80 0.61 -7.63
C LEU A 556 21.60 1.23 -9.01
N ASP A 557 22.60 1.96 -9.50
CA ASP A 557 22.59 2.43 -10.89
C ASP A 557 23.13 1.31 -11.81
N LEU A 558 22.47 1.11 -12.94
CA LEU A 558 22.73 0.07 -13.94
C LEU A 558 23.06 0.73 -15.29
N LYS A 559 23.83 0.02 -16.12
CA LYS A 559 24.07 0.43 -17.51
C LYS A 559 23.32 -0.51 -18.44
N ALA A 560 22.60 0.06 -19.40
CA ALA A 560 22.05 -0.67 -20.54
C ALA A 560 22.87 -0.36 -21.79
N ASP A 561 23.15 -1.40 -22.57
CA ASP A 561 23.95 -1.30 -23.79
C ASP A 561 23.32 -0.39 -24.87
#